data_AF-A0AA97H4Z4-F1
#
_entry.id   AF-A0AA97H4Z4-F1
#
_cell.length_a   1.000
_cell.length_b   1.000
_cell.length_c   1.000
_cell.angle_alpha   90.00
_cell.angle_beta   90.00
_cell.angle_gamma   90.00
#
_symmetry.space_group_name_H-M   'P 1'
#
loop_
_entity.id
_entity.type
_entity.pdbx_description
1 polymer ?
#
loop_
_entity_poly.entity_id
_entity_poly.type
_entity_poly.pdbx_seq_one_letter_code
_entity_poly.pdbx_strand_id
1 'polypeptide(L)'
;MKYKILKDAIISKFGKDIADSSSAKNLIISIANETGEEVSYNTIRRFFGLIDHHQSNYHLKTINILSRYCGFKNYSDQEKHYASFKSWKLINTIGFSKNKIEKFDEIVKELEKLISIDSSSLLYLAILTDRLLLQSNEEQLVQLYNIKIENIYEENMLMQVTNCCNLFANNLRNYTFKDRNNLLQLSKKETFVRLYLHHFIDYGVNQNYIDLLENTDDSIFNSTDLAYKYLYLDRYYFLIGDKKNVTFKGIDIPFSQITVDFVRGRWIASTYMKDPSRFNFDTFMEKGMKSILLATEVLVFALIENDFSTIEKVCSYYDFENIKSLAWHNTNEKIILELFLILNAHLKNKTIQSTLQGTNIEENSNFQCLEYNTAIFLYIQTIIEGDSPELKEQFEIIKRKTYLYNLDYQQAVRLHSSLCLL
;
A
#
# COMPACT_ATOMS: atom_id res chain seq x y z
N MET A 1 -28.55 3.21 -24.43
CA MET A 1 -28.16 2.32 -23.31
C MET A 1 -28.16 2.99 -21.92
N LYS A 2 -28.20 4.34 -21.82
CA LYS A 2 -28.04 5.15 -20.61
C LYS A 2 -28.92 4.81 -19.39
N TYR A 3 -30.16 4.36 -19.60
CA TYR A 3 -31.12 4.08 -18.50
C TYR A 3 -31.47 2.60 -18.36
N LYS A 4 -30.60 1.68 -18.83
CA LYS A 4 -30.89 0.24 -18.82
C LYS A 4 -31.24 -0.26 -17.41
N ILE A 5 -30.45 0.11 -16.40
CA ILE A 5 -30.67 -0.29 -15.00
C ILE A 5 -32.05 0.16 -14.50
N LEU A 6 -32.45 1.40 -14.80
CA LEU A 6 -33.76 1.93 -14.43
C LEU A 6 -34.89 1.18 -15.13
N LYS A 7 -34.74 0.85 -16.42
CA LYS A 7 -35.73 0.03 -17.15
C LYS A 7 -35.89 -1.34 -16.52
N ASP A 8 -34.77 -2.02 -16.26
CA ASP A 8 -34.77 -3.36 -15.69
C ASP A 8 -35.41 -3.36 -14.28
N ALA A 9 -35.14 -2.31 -13.47
CA ALA A 9 -35.78 -2.11 -12.17
C ALA A 9 -37.30 -1.91 -12.27
N ILE A 10 -37.75 -1.08 -13.22
CA ILE A 10 -39.18 -0.84 -13.45
C ILE A 10 -39.87 -2.13 -13.88
N ILE A 11 -39.28 -2.88 -14.83
CA ILE A 11 -39.84 -4.16 -15.29
C ILE A 11 -39.93 -5.14 -14.14
N SER A 12 -38.88 -5.25 -13.31
CA SER A 12 -38.85 -6.13 -12.15
C SER A 12 -39.92 -5.77 -11.12
N LYS A 13 -40.13 -4.48 -10.81
CA LYS A 13 -41.19 -4.05 -9.87
C LYS A 13 -42.58 -4.24 -10.47
N PHE A 14 -42.74 -3.89 -11.74
CA PHE A 14 -44.02 -3.96 -12.44
C PHE A 14 -44.46 -5.40 -12.72
N GLY A 15 -43.51 -6.34 -12.77
CA GLY A 15 -43.75 -7.77 -12.93
C GLY A 15 -44.08 -8.21 -14.36
N LYS A 16 -43.93 -7.33 -15.36
CA LYS A 16 -44.14 -7.64 -16.78
C LYS A 16 -43.38 -6.70 -17.70
N ASP A 17 -43.11 -7.15 -18.92
CA ASP A 17 -42.47 -6.35 -19.95
C ASP A 17 -43.37 -5.21 -20.46
N ILE A 18 -42.73 -4.12 -20.90
CA ILE A 18 -43.39 -2.96 -21.51
C ILE A 18 -43.20 -3.04 -23.03
N ALA A 19 -43.98 -3.91 -23.66
CA ALA A 19 -43.85 -4.23 -25.09
C ALA A 19 -44.91 -3.55 -25.97
N ASP A 20 -45.96 -2.98 -25.40
CA ASP A 20 -47.09 -2.46 -26.16
C ASP A 20 -47.78 -1.24 -25.50
N SER A 21 -48.81 -0.73 -26.17
CA SER A 21 -49.60 0.41 -25.70
C SER A 21 -50.37 0.10 -24.40
N SER A 22 -50.78 -1.15 -24.19
CA SER A 22 -51.58 -1.56 -23.02
C SER A 22 -50.71 -1.62 -21.76
N SER A 23 -49.57 -2.31 -21.85
CA SER A 23 -48.55 -2.38 -20.81
C SER A 23 -48.03 -0.99 -20.43
N ALA A 24 -47.80 -0.09 -21.40
CA ALA A 24 -47.40 1.29 -21.11
C ALA A 24 -48.48 2.10 -20.36
N LYS A 25 -49.76 1.94 -20.71
CA LYS A 25 -50.87 2.58 -19.96
C LYS A 25 -50.97 2.05 -18.53
N ASN A 26 -50.89 0.74 -18.38
CA ASN A 26 -50.95 0.09 -17.08
C ASN A 26 -49.78 0.51 -16.17
N LEU A 27 -48.58 0.69 -16.74
CA LEU A 27 -47.42 1.15 -15.99
C LEU A 27 -47.63 2.57 -15.44
N ILE A 28 -48.24 3.48 -16.22
CA ILE A 28 -48.52 4.86 -15.76
C ILE A 28 -49.47 4.86 -14.58
N ILE A 29 -50.52 4.04 -14.63
CA ILE A 29 -51.47 3.88 -13.53
C ILE A 29 -50.73 3.35 -12.29
N SER A 30 -49.87 2.34 -12.46
CA SER A 30 -49.08 1.79 -11.36
C SER A 30 -48.11 2.83 -10.77
N ILE A 31 -47.44 3.63 -11.59
CA ILE A 31 -46.56 4.71 -11.13
C ILE A 31 -47.35 5.75 -10.33
N ALA A 32 -48.49 6.21 -10.85
CA ALA A 32 -49.32 7.20 -10.18
C ALA A 32 -49.85 6.70 -8.83
N ASN A 33 -50.30 5.44 -8.77
CA ASN A 33 -50.80 4.83 -7.54
C ASN A 33 -49.72 4.70 -6.45
N GLU A 34 -48.49 4.37 -6.83
CA GLU A 34 -47.38 4.13 -5.90
C GLU A 34 -46.66 5.42 -5.47
N THR A 35 -46.54 6.40 -6.38
CA THR A 35 -45.73 7.61 -6.13
C THR A 35 -46.55 8.87 -5.90
N GLY A 36 -47.84 8.86 -6.25
CA GLY A 36 -48.67 10.07 -6.28
C GLY A 36 -48.29 11.06 -7.40
N GLU A 37 -47.40 10.68 -8.31
CA GLU A 37 -46.89 11.54 -9.38
C GLU A 37 -47.21 10.97 -10.77
N GLU A 38 -47.50 11.87 -11.71
CA GLU A 38 -47.86 11.49 -13.08
C GLU A 38 -46.66 11.55 -14.04
N VAL A 39 -46.62 10.59 -14.96
CA VAL A 39 -45.69 10.57 -16.10
C VAL A 39 -46.50 10.45 -17.38
N SER A 40 -46.16 11.25 -18.39
CA SER A 40 -46.91 11.25 -19.65
C SER A 40 -46.79 9.91 -20.39
N TYR A 41 -47.88 9.51 -21.05
CA TYR A 41 -47.93 8.30 -21.87
C TYR A 41 -46.85 8.25 -22.96
N ASN A 42 -46.66 9.37 -23.66
CA ASN A 42 -45.63 9.46 -24.68
C ASN A 42 -44.21 9.44 -24.11
N THR A 43 -44.03 9.84 -22.85
CA THR A 43 -42.74 9.73 -22.16
C THR A 43 -42.40 8.28 -21.86
N ILE A 44 -43.34 7.49 -21.33
CA ILE A 44 -43.13 6.06 -21.07
C ILE A 44 -42.87 5.28 -22.37
N ARG A 45 -43.65 5.52 -23.43
CA ARG A 45 -43.44 4.88 -24.73
C ARG A 45 -42.05 5.15 -25.30
N ARG A 46 -41.61 6.41 -25.24
CA ARG A 46 -40.24 6.79 -25.63
C ARG A 46 -39.21 6.10 -24.74
N PHE A 47 -39.40 6.17 -23.43
CA PHE A 47 -38.49 5.59 -22.45
C PHE A 47 -38.23 4.11 -22.76
N PHE A 48 -39.27 3.31 -23.02
CA PHE A 48 -39.13 1.88 -23.34
C PHE A 48 -38.85 1.58 -24.82
N GLY A 49 -38.85 2.57 -25.71
CA GLY A 49 -38.56 2.37 -27.14
C GLY A 49 -39.75 1.85 -27.96
N LEU A 50 -40.98 2.06 -27.49
CA LEU A 50 -42.22 1.71 -28.21
C LEU A 50 -42.56 2.67 -29.36
N ILE A 51 -41.92 3.84 -29.38
CA ILE A 51 -41.99 4.80 -30.49
C ILE A 51 -40.60 5.34 -30.77
N ASP A 52 -40.33 5.56 -32.05
CA ASP A 52 -39.08 6.15 -32.49
C ASP A 52 -39.01 7.62 -32.05
N HIS A 53 -37.81 8.03 -31.61
CA HIS A 53 -37.55 9.39 -31.15
C HIS A 53 -36.04 9.64 -31.04
N HIS A 54 -35.61 10.85 -31.37
CA HIS A 54 -34.21 11.27 -31.28
C HIS A 54 -33.78 11.77 -29.89
N GLN A 55 -34.57 11.49 -28.85
CA GLN A 55 -34.29 12.02 -27.51
C GLN A 55 -33.21 11.17 -26.82
N SER A 56 -32.06 11.77 -26.53
CA SER A 56 -30.96 11.10 -25.83
C SER A 56 -31.08 11.18 -24.30
N ASN A 57 -31.82 12.16 -23.77
CA ASN A 57 -31.93 12.44 -22.33
C ASN A 57 -33.39 12.74 -21.92
N TYR A 58 -33.82 12.19 -20.79
CA TYR A 58 -35.10 12.54 -20.18
C TYR A 58 -34.89 13.55 -19.05
N HIS A 59 -35.94 14.32 -18.76
CA HIS A 59 -35.92 15.30 -17.70
C HIS A 59 -35.66 14.64 -16.34
N LEU A 60 -34.80 15.24 -15.50
CA LEU A 60 -34.41 14.67 -14.20
C LEU A 60 -35.63 14.38 -13.31
N LYS A 61 -36.65 15.25 -13.33
CA LYS A 61 -37.93 15.01 -12.64
C LYS A 61 -38.56 13.68 -13.03
N THR A 62 -38.65 13.37 -14.33
CA THR A 62 -39.19 12.11 -14.83
C THR A 62 -38.37 10.93 -14.34
N ILE A 63 -37.05 10.99 -14.47
CA ILE A 63 -36.16 9.92 -14.02
C ILE A 63 -36.28 9.71 -12.50
N ASN A 64 -36.43 10.78 -11.71
CA ASN A 64 -36.65 10.69 -10.27
C ASN A 64 -38.00 10.07 -9.91
N ILE A 65 -39.08 10.38 -10.64
CA ILE A 65 -40.39 9.71 -10.46
C ILE A 65 -40.28 8.21 -10.72
N LEU A 66 -39.64 7.84 -11.85
CA LEU A 66 -39.43 6.43 -12.21
C LEU A 66 -38.56 5.68 -11.19
N SER A 67 -37.58 6.38 -10.60
CA SER A 67 -36.73 5.82 -9.55
C SER A 67 -37.48 5.64 -8.23
N ARG A 68 -38.32 6.62 -7.84
CA ARG A 68 -39.24 6.52 -6.70
C ARG A 68 -40.23 5.39 -6.85
N TYR A 69 -40.75 5.20 -8.07
CA TYR A 69 -41.57 4.04 -8.36
C TYR A 69 -40.83 2.76 -7.98
N CYS A 70 -39.54 2.63 -8.28
CA CYS A 70 -38.73 1.47 -7.90
C CYS A 70 -38.34 1.40 -6.40
N GLY A 71 -38.81 2.31 -5.54
CA GLY A 71 -38.55 2.32 -4.10
C GLY A 71 -37.33 3.12 -3.65
N PHE A 72 -36.68 3.87 -4.55
CA PHE A 72 -35.50 4.70 -4.22
C PHE A 72 -35.90 6.16 -3.96
N LYS A 73 -35.06 6.93 -3.25
CA LYS A 73 -35.35 8.35 -2.99
C LYS A 73 -35.37 9.18 -4.27
N ASN A 74 -34.43 8.89 -5.17
CA ASN A 74 -34.26 9.52 -6.47
C ASN A 74 -33.28 8.68 -7.32
N TYR A 75 -33.05 9.10 -8.57
CA TYR A 75 -32.21 8.32 -9.48
C TYR A 75 -30.76 8.20 -9.04
N SER A 76 -30.19 9.23 -8.41
CA SER A 76 -28.81 9.17 -7.89
C SER A 76 -28.69 8.15 -6.76
N ASP A 77 -29.70 8.05 -5.89
CA ASP A 77 -29.77 7.04 -4.83
C ASP A 77 -29.84 5.62 -5.41
N GLN A 78 -30.65 5.42 -6.45
CA GLN A 78 -30.69 4.16 -7.19
C GLN A 78 -29.35 3.82 -7.83
N GLU A 79 -28.70 4.76 -8.52
CA GLU A 79 -27.38 4.53 -9.13
C GLU A 79 -26.35 4.10 -8.08
N LYS A 80 -26.34 4.75 -6.92
CA LYS A 80 -25.48 4.36 -5.78
C LYS A 80 -25.80 2.95 -5.29
N HIS A 81 -27.08 2.62 -5.10
CA HIS A 81 -27.48 1.28 -4.66
C HIS A 81 -27.06 0.20 -5.64
N TYR A 82 -27.26 0.41 -6.95
CA TYR A 82 -26.84 -0.55 -7.96
C TYR A 82 -25.33 -0.69 -8.08
N ALA A 83 -24.57 0.39 -7.89
CA ALA A 83 -23.12 0.30 -7.77
C ALA A 83 -22.72 -0.59 -6.58
N SER A 84 -23.29 -0.36 -5.40
CA SER A 84 -23.09 -1.19 -4.22
C SER A 84 -23.49 -2.66 -4.44
N PHE A 85 -24.59 -2.92 -5.13
CA PHE A 85 -25.02 -4.29 -5.47
C PHE A 85 -24.03 -5.00 -6.40
N LYS A 86 -23.49 -4.31 -7.41
CA LYS A 86 -22.46 -4.88 -8.28
C LYS A 86 -21.21 -5.25 -7.50
N SER A 87 -20.74 -4.35 -6.65
CA SER A 87 -19.62 -4.61 -5.74
C SER A 87 -19.90 -5.81 -4.84
N TRP A 88 -21.07 -5.85 -4.20
CA TRP A 88 -21.50 -6.98 -3.38
C TRP A 88 -21.51 -8.30 -4.16
N LYS A 89 -22.04 -8.30 -5.39
CA LYS A 89 -22.07 -9.49 -6.25
C LYS A 89 -20.66 -9.97 -6.61
N LEU A 90 -19.77 -9.04 -6.95
CA LEU A 90 -18.37 -9.34 -7.27
C LEU A 90 -17.66 -9.97 -6.06
N ILE A 91 -17.75 -9.34 -4.88
CA ILE A 91 -17.17 -9.84 -3.63
C ILE A 91 -17.67 -11.25 -3.32
N ASN A 92 -18.98 -11.50 -3.43
CA ASN A 92 -19.54 -12.83 -3.18
C ASN A 92 -19.10 -13.86 -4.22
N THR A 93 -18.97 -13.47 -5.48
CA THR A 93 -18.47 -14.36 -6.53
C THR A 93 -17.03 -14.80 -6.23
N ILE A 94 -16.18 -13.87 -5.78
CA ILE A 94 -14.80 -14.16 -5.39
C ILE A 94 -14.78 -14.98 -4.07
N GLY A 95 -15.51 -14.53 -3.06
CA GLY A 95 -15.50 -15.09 -1.70
C GLY A 95 -16.09 -16.48 -1.58
N PHE A 96 -17.12 -16.82 -2.36
CA PHE A 96 -17.74 -18.15 -2.36
C PHE A 96 -17.12 -19.13 -3.35
N SER A 97 -16.10 -18.71 -4.11
CA SER A 97 -15.33 -19.63 -4.96
C SER A 97 -14.50 -20.58 -4.07
N LYS A 98 -14.93 -21.84 -3.95
CA LYS A 98 -14.25 -22.82 -3.07
C LYS A 98 -12.92 -23.30 -3.66
N ASN A 99 -12.95 -23.79 -4.90
CA ASN A 99 -11.79 -24.47 -5.51
C ASN A 99 -11.25 -23.76 -6.75
N LYS A 100 -12.11 -23.04 -7.48
CA LYS A 100 -11.75 -22.34 -8.72
C LYS A 100 -12.63 -21.12 -8.91
N ILE A 101 -12.03 -20.06 -9.44
CA ILE A 101 -12.74 -18.88 -9.89
C ILE A 101 -13.27 -19.15 -11.30
N GLU A 102 -14.55 -19.51 -11.38
CA GLU A 102 -15.26 -19.64 -12.65
C GLU A 102 -15.41 -18.26 -13.31
N LYS A 103 -15.35 -18.21 -14.65
CA LYS A 103 -15.49 -16.97 -15.43
C LYS A 103 -14.47 -15.88 -15.04
N PHE A 104 -13.25 -16.29 -14.70
CA PHE A 104 -12.16 -15.42 -14.30
C PHE A 104 -11.98 -14.19 -15.21
N ASP A 105 -11.99 -14.39 -16.53
CA ASP A 105 -11.85 -13.28 -17.49
C ASP A 105 -12.98 -12.25 -17.41
N GLU A 106 -14.21 -12.67 -17.09
CA GLU A 106 -15.35 -11.75 -16.90
C GLU A 106 -15.19 -10.95 -15.60
N ILE A 107 -14.70 -11.60 -14.54
CA ILE A 107 -14.42 -10.99 -13.23
C ILE A 107 -13.31 -9.95 -13.36
N VAL A 108 -12.21 -10.29 -14.04
CA VAL A 108 -11.08 -9.39 -14.29
C VAL A 108 -11.52 -8.15 -15.08
N LYS A 109 -12.33 -8.31 -16.12
CA LYS A 109 -12.85 -7.18 -16.91
C LYS A 109 -13.77 -6.26 -16.11
N GLU A 110 -14.65 -6.80 -15.28
CA GLU A 110 -15.52 -5.96 -14.44
C GLU A 110 -14.69 -5.26 -13.35
N LEU A 111 -13.69 -5.94 -12.78
CA LEU A 111 -12.77 -5.37 -11.80
C LEU A 111 -11.97 -4.19 -12.38
N GLU A 112 -11.39 -4.34 -13.56
CA GLU A 112 -10.64 -3.27 -14.25
C GLU A 112 -11.52 -2.03 -14.48
N LYS A 113 -12.77 -2.25 -14.91
CA LYS A 113 -13.75 -1.18 -15.08
C LYS A 113 -14.08 -0.49 -13.75
N LEU A 114 -14.24 -1.24 -12.66
CA LEU A 114 -14.53 -0.66 -11.35
C LEU A 114 -13.36 0.17 -10.84
N ILE A 115 -12.12 -0.32 -10.97
CA ILE A 115 -10.90 0.43 -10.61
C ILE A 115 -10.79 1.74 -11.40
N SER A 116 -11.11 1.73 -12.70
CA SER A 116 -11.06 2.95 -13.51
C SER A 116 -12.08 4.03 -13.10
N ILE A 117 -13.14 3.64 -12.38
CA ILE A 117 -14.21 4.55 -11.94
C ILE A 117 -13.96 5.00 -10.49
N ASP A 118 -13.54 4.08 -9.63
CA ASP A 118 -13.34 4.30 -8.21
C ASP A 118 -12.12 3.51 -7.73
N SER A 119 -11.10 4.24 -7.29
CA SER A 119 -9.85 3.67 -6.76
C SER A 119 -10.06 2.82 -5.51
N SER A 120 -11.16 3.00 -4.77
CA SER A 120 -11.51 2.14 -3.64
C SER A 120 -11.72 0.67 -4.06
N SER A 121 -12.04 0.44 -5.35
CA SER A 121 -12.19 -0.89 -5.95
C SER A 121 -10.89 -1.69 -6.02
N LEU A 122 -9.72 -1.06 -5.76
CA LEU A 122 -8.46 -1.79 -5.56
C LEU A 122 -8.55 -2.83 -4.44
N LEU A 123 -9.45 -2.63 -3.46
CA LEU A 123 -9.73 -3.65 -2.44
C LEU A 123 -10.24 -4.97 -3.05
N TYR A 124 -10.99 -4.91 -4.16
CA TYR A 124 -11.48 -6.12 -4.82
C TYR A 124 -10.37 -6.86 -5.56
N LEU A 125 -9.38 -6.11 -6.11
CA LEU A 125 -8.16 -6.70 -6.66
C LEU A 125 -7.42 -7.45 -5.55
N ALA A 126 -7.26 -6.84 -4.38
CA ALA A 126 -6.60 -7.47 -3.25
C ALA A 126 -7.33 -8.74 -2.77
N ILE A 127 -8.66 -8.71 -2.63
CA ILE A 127 -9.46 -9.88 -2.24
C ILE A 127 -9.31 -11.01 -3.27
N LEU A 128 -9.25 -10.67 -4.56
CA LEU A 128 -9.04 -11.64 -5.63
C LEU A 128 -7.64 -12.24 -5.58
N THR A 129 -6.60 -11.42 -5.42
CA THR A 129 -5.21 -11.85 -5.21
C THR A 129 -5.12 -12.82 -4.03
N ASP A 130 -5.70 -12.44 -2.90
CA ASP A 130 -5.69 -13.22 -1.66
C ASP A 130 -6.37 -14.58 -1.84
N ARG A 131 -7.54 -14.58 -2.51
CA ARG A 131 -8.26 -15.81 -2.85
C ARG A 131 -7.44 -16.74 -3.73
N LEU A 132 -6.74 -16.21 -4.74
CA LEU A 132 -5.91 -16.99 -5.65
C LEU A 132 -4.70 -17.61 -4.93
N LEU A 133 -4.07 -16.86 -4.01
CA LEU A 133 -3.01 -17.39 -3.14
C LEU A 133 -3.51 -18.54 -2.27
N LEU A 134 -4.66 -18.37 -1.61
CA LEU A 134 -5.28 -19.41 -0.77
C LEU A 134 -5.67 -20.67 -1.57
N GLN A 135 -6.06 -20.51 -2.83
CA GLN A 135 -6.36 -21.62 -3.75
C GLN A 135 -5.10 -22.19 -4.42
N SER A 136 -3.93 -21.61 -4.17
CA SER A 136 -2.68 -21.91 -4.88
C SER A 136 -2.80 -21.85 -6.40
N ASN A 137 -3.61 -20.93 -6.92
CA ASN A 137 -3.92 -20.79 -8.32
C ASN A 137 -3.01 -19.74 -8.97
N GLU A 138 -1.75 -20.11 -9.10
CA GLU A 138 -0.65 -19.24 -9.51
C GLU A 138 -0.78 -18.73 -10.96
N GLU A 139 -1.29 -19.56 -11.86
CA GLU A 139 -1.52 -19.15 -13.26
C GLU A 139 -2.52 -17.99 -13.35
N GLN A 140 -3.65 -18.09 -12.64
CA GLN A 140 -4.63 -17.01 -12.59
C GLN A 140 -4.10 -15.79 -11.83
N LEU A 141 -3.24 -15.99 -10.82
CA LEU A 141 -2.56 -14.88 -10.14
C LEU A 141 -1.69 -14.08 -11.11
N VAL A 142 -0.90 -14.76 -11.95
CA VAL A 142 -0.09 -14.11 -12.99
C VAL A 142 -0.98 -13.42 -14.03
N GLN A 143 -2.09 -14.06 -14.44
CA GLN A 143 -3.02 -13.49 -15.41
C GLN A 143 -3.76 -12.25 -14.87
N LEU A 144 -4.09 -12.22 -13.57
CA LEU A 144 -4.77 -11.11 -12.91
C LEU A 144 -4.04 -9.78 -13.11
N TYR A 145 -2.72 -9.79 -12.96
CA TYR A 145 -1.90 -8.60 -13.07
C TYR A 145 -1.55 -8.20 -14.52
N ASN A 146 -2.30 -8.71 -15.50
CA ASN A 146 -2.40 -8.09 -16.82
C ASN A 146 -3.30 -6.85 -16.82
N ILE A 147 -4.12 -6.64 -15.78
CA ILE A 147 -4.91 -5.41 -15.57
C ILE A 147 -4.01 -4.19 -15.67
N LYS A 148 -4.47 -3.12 -16.33
CA LYS A 148 -3.76 -1.85 -16.41
C LYS A 148 -4.36 -0.80 -15.47
N ILE A 149 -3.50 -0.18 -14.68
CA ILE A 149 -3.85 0.90 -13.75
C ILE A 149 -2.83 2.02 -13.99
N GLU A 150 -3.26 3.08 -14.67
CA GLU A 150 -2.34 4.12 -15.15
C GLU A 150 -1.87 5.04 -14.03
N ASN A 151 -2.71 5.27 -13.03
CA ASN A 151 -2.54 6.34 -12.07
C ASN A 151 -2.04 5.89 -10.68
N ILE A 152 -1.38 4.73 -10.58
CA ILE A 152 -0.95 4.13 -9.29
C ILE A 152 -0.18 5.12 -8.39
N TYR A 153 0.66 5.98 -8.96
CA TYR A 153 1.51 6.93 -8.23
C TYR A 153 0.84 8.29 -7.92
N GLU A 154 -0.43 8.50 -8.27
CA GLU A 154 -1.11 9.74 -7.91
C GLU A 154 -1.31 9.85 -6.39
N GLU A 155 -1.15 11.06 -5.84
CA GLU A 155 -1.19 11.29 -4.38
C GLU A 155 -2.50 10.82 -3.73
N ASN A 156 -3.63 10.97 -4.45
CA ASN A 156 -4.95 10.53 -4.02
C ASN A 156 -5.15 9.00 -4.04
N MET A 157 -4.19 8.23 -4.58
CA MET A 157 -4.22 6.76 -4.65
C MET A 157 -3.49 6.10 -3.49
N LEU A 158 -2.66 6.84 -2.75
CA LEU A 158 -1.77 6.31 -1.72
C LEU A 158 -2.51 5.43 -0.71
N MET A 159 -3.66 5.90 -0.20
CA MET A 159 -4.45 5.18 0.81
C MET A 159 -5.02 3.87 0.24
N GLN A 160 -5.54 3.89 -0.99
CA GLN A 160 -6.18 2.76 -1.64
C GLN A 160 -5.15 1.69 -2.05
N VAL A 161 -3.99 2.11 -2.58
CA VAL A 161 -2.87 1.22 -2.90
C VAL A 161 -2.33 0.56 -1.62
N THR A 162 -2.16 1.35 -0.55
CA THR A 162 -1.73 0.84 0.75
C THR A 162 -2.72 -0.19 1.27
N ASN A 163 -4.02 0.13 1.31
CA ASN A 163 -5.06 -0.81 1.77
C ASN A 163 -5.11 -2.10 0.91
N CYS A 164 -4.95 -1.97 -0.40
CA CYS A 164 -4.90 -3.10 -1.33
C CYS A 164 -3.74 -4.04 -0.99
N CYS A 165 -2.52 -3.51 -0.88
CA CYS A 165 -1.35 -4.33 -0.61
C CYS A 165 -1.40 -4.95 0.79
N ASN A 166 -1.85 -4.18 1.78
CA ASN A 166 -1.96 -4.62 3.16
C ASN A 166 -2.84 -5.88 3.30
N LEU A 167 -3.86 -6.02 2.46
CA LEU A 167 -4.81 -7.12 2.53
C LEU A 167 -4.21 -8.46 2.09
N PHE A 168 -3.39 -8.49 1.03
CA PHE A 168 -2.82 -9.75 0.53
C PHE A 168 -1.35 -9.97 0.92
N ALA A 169 -0.64 -8.96 1.41
CA ALA A 169 0.80 -9.02 1.64
C ALA A 169 1.21 -10.13 2.61
N ASN A 170 0.47 -10.35 3.70
CA ASN A 170 0.78 -11.40 4.66
C ASN A 170 0.64 -12.79 4.07
N ASN A 171 -0.38 -13.02 3.25
CA ASN A 171 -0.57 -14.30 2.58
C ASN A 171 0.50 -14.50 1.50
N LEU A 172 0.85 -13.46 0.74
CA LEU A 172 1.96 -13.54 -0.22
C LEU A 172 3.31 -13.78 0.46
N ARG A 173 3.60 -13.12 1.59
CA ARG A 173 4.83 -13.30 2.37
C ARG A 173 5.02 -14.76 2.80
N ASN A 174 3.94 -15.42 3.22
CA ASN A 174 3.96 -16.78 3.73
C ASN A 174 3.70 -17.85 2.64
N TYR A 175 3.37 -17.44 1.42
CA TYR A 175 3.04 -18.37 0.34
C TYR A 175 4.29 -19.04 -0.21
N THR A 176 4.25 -20.35 -0.40
CA THR A 176 5.31 -21.08 -1.11
C THR A 176 4.83 -21.39 -2.53
N PHE A 177 5.45 -20.77 -3.53
CA PHE A 177 5.13 -21.02 -4.94
C PHE A 177 5.48 -22.46 -5.33
N LYS A 178 4.51 -23.16 -5.91
CA LYS A 178 4.64 -24.52 -6.45
C LYS A 178 5.46 -24.52 -7.72
N ASP A 179 5.27 -23.50 -8.58
CA ASP A 179 6.09 -23.27 -9.75
C ASP A 179 6.79 -21.93 -9.67
N ARG A 180 8.13 -21.96 -9.56
CA ARG A 180 8.97 -20.77 -9.51
C ARG A 180 8.79 -19.90 -10.76
N ASN A 181 8.45 -20.47 -11.92
CA ASN A 181 8.18 -19.67 -13.12
C ASN A 181 7.00 -18.71 -12.93
N ASN A 182 6.00 -19.06 -12.13
CA ASN A 182 4.88 -18.16 -11.89
C ASN A 182 5.32 -16.94 -11.08
N LEU A 183 6.18 -17.10 -10.07
CA LEU A 183 6.79 -15.98 -9.35
C LEU A 183 7.60 -15.09 -10.31
N LEU A 184 8.41 -15.69 -11.19
CA LEU A 184 9.21 -14.96 -12.19
C LEU A 184 8.37 -14.27 -13.27
N GLN A 185 7.19 -14.79 -13.58
CA GLN A 185 6.26 -14.12 -14.48
C GLN A 185 5.52 -12.98 -13.77
N LEU A 186 5.20 -13.15 -12.48
CA LEU A 186 4.58 -12.12 -11.66
C LEU A 186 5.51 -10.92 -11.46
N SER A 187 6.83 -11.14 -11.28
CA SER A 187 7.84 -10.06 -11.19
C SER A 187 7.95 -9.23 -12.46
N LYS A 188 7.41 -9.69 -13.59
CA LYS A 188 7.39 -8.99 -14.88
C LYS A 188 6.07 -8.27 -15.14
N LYS A 189 5.10 -8.35 -14.22
CA LYS A 189 3.82 -7.64 -14.35
C LYS A 189 3.96 -6.23 -13.80
N GLU A 190 4.02 -5.25 -14.70
CA GLU A 190 4.15 -3.81 -14.37
C GLU A 190 3.21 -3.37 -13.25
N THR A 191 1.91 -3.69 -13.34
CA THR A 191 0.91 -3.33 -12.34
C THR A 191 1.20 -3.97 -10.98
N PHE A 192 1.61 -5.25 -10.95
CA PHE A 192 1.98 -5.92 -9.71
C PHE A 192 3.22 -5.27 -9.08
N VAL A 193 4.26 -5.02 -9.87
CA VAL A 193 5.52 -4.43 -9.38
C VAL A 193 5.27 -3.05 -8.80
N ARG A 194 4.54 -2.19 -9.53
CA ARG A 194 4.24 -0.84 -9.05
C ARG A 194 3.38 -0.84 -7.79
N LEU A 195 2.36 -1.71 -7.72
CA LEU A 195 1.49 -1.80 -6.54
C LEU A 195 2.24 -2.42 -5.35
N TYR A 196 2.81 -3.61 -5.50
CA TYR A 196 3.37 -4.36 -4.40
C TYR A 196 4.83 -3.99 -4.14
N LEU A 197 5.73 -4.12 -5.11
CA LEU A 197 7.15 -3.92 -4.82
C LEU A 197 7.47 -2.45 -4.54
N HIS A 198 6.88 -1.49 -5.26
CA HIS A 198 7.29 -0.09 -5.10
C HIS A 198 6.49 0.67 -4.02
N HIS A 199 5.20 0.35 -3.80
CA HIS A 199 4.42 1.00 -2.73
C HIS A 199 4.42 0.22 -1.42
N PHE A 200 4.44 -1.11 -1.45
CA PHE A 200 4.46 -1.94 -0.25
C PHE A 200 5.91 -2.30 0.09
N ILE A 201 6.56 -1.45 0.87
CA ILE A 201 7.95 -1.65 1.27
C ILE A 201 7.97 -2.59 2.48
N ASP A 202 8.22 -3.88 2.23
CA ASP A 202 8.31 -4.88 3.30
C ASP A 202 9.68 -4.80 3.99
N TYR A 203 9.73 -4.67 5.33
CA TYR A 203 10.98 -4.70 6.09
C TYR A 203 11.18 -6.00 6.89
N GLY A 204 10.18 -6.89 6.86
CA GLY A 204 10.24 -8.21 7.49
C GLY A 204 10.97 -9.23 6.62
N VAL A 205 11.23 -10.40 7.19
CA VAL A 205 11.76 -11.55 6.44
C VAL A 205 10.70 -12.02 5.44
N ASN A 206 10.93 -11.73 4.15
CA ASN A 206 10.04 -12.07 3.05
C ASN A 206 10.86 -12.49 1.82
N GLN A 207 11.14 -13.78 1.69
CA GLN A 207 11.93 -14.30 0.57
C GLN A 207 11.25 -14.08 -0.78
N ASN A 208 9.90 -14.16 -0.84
CA ASN A 208 9.17 -13.88 -2.07
C ASN A 208 9.40 -12.46 -2.54
N TYR A 209 9.42 -11.49 -1.63
CA TYR A 209 9.67 -10.09 -1.97
C TYR A 209 11.05 -9.90 -2.61
N ILE A 210 12.08 -10.49 -2.00
CA ILE A 210 13.45 -10.46 -2.53
C ILE A 210 13.52 -11.14 -3.91
N ASP A 211 13.00 -12.37 -4.03
CA ASP A 211 12.98 -13.12 -5.28
C ASP A 211 12.24 -12.37 -6.39
N LEU A 212 11.10 -11.74 -6.07
CA LEU A 212 10.34 -10.92 -7.01
C LEU A 212 11.17 -9.71 -7.44
N LEU A 213 11.74 -8.96 -6.49
CA LEU A 213 12.49 -7.73 -6.76
C LEU A 213 13.73 -7.99 -7.61
N GLU A 214 14.50 -9.02 -7.31
CA GLU A 214 15.67 -9.46 -8.10
C GLU A 214 15.32 -9.75 -9.56
N ASN A 215 14.13 -10.30 -9.81
CA ASN A 215 13.70 -10.79 -11.12
C ASN A 215 12.75 -9.84 -11.86
N THR A 216 12.60 -8.60 -11.39
CA THR A 216 11.88 -7.55 -12.13
C THR A 216 12.61 -7.15 -13.41
N ASP A 217 11.86 -6.73 -14.43
CA ASP A 217 12.41 -6.29 -15.72
C ASP A 217 12.73 -4.79 -15.69
N ASP A 218 14.01 -4.42 -15.77
CA ASP A 218 14.46 -3.02 -15.72
C ASP A 218 13.87 -2.18 -16.86
N SER A 219 13.48 -2.78 -18.00
CA SER A 219 13.04 -2.04 -19.19
C SER A 219 11.66 -1.38 -19.05
N ILE A 220 10.86 -1.79 -18.06
CA ILE A 220 9.50 -1.27 -17.83
C ILE A 220 9.45 -0.17 -16.75
N PHE A 221 10.61 0.28 -16.26
CA PHE A 221 10.73 1.18 -15.11
C PHE A 221 11.38 2.52 -15.46
N ASN A 222 10.99 3.55 -14.72
CA ASN A 222 11.67 4.85 -14.74
C ASN A 222 12.90 4.85 -13.83
N SER A 223 13.66 5.95 -13.81
CA SER A 223 14.86 6.08 -12.98
C SER A 223 14.60 5.88 -11.47
N THR A 224 13.46 6.33 -10.95
CA THR A 224 13.10 6.17 -9.53
C THR A 224 12.86 4.71 -9.18
N ASP A 225 12.09 4.01 -10.00
CA ASP A 225 11.78 2.59 -9.86
C ASP A 225 13.07 1.72 -9.94
N LEU A 226 13.95 2.04 -10.90
CA LEU A 226 15.24 1.36 -11.04
C LEU A 226 16.15 1.61 -9.83
N ALA A 227 16.19 2.85 -9.32
CA ALA A 227 16.92 3.19 -8.11
C ALA A 227 16.37 2.42 -6.91
N TYR A 228 15.05 2.40 -6.74
CA TYR A 228 14.39 1.68 -5.67
C TYR A 228 14.85 0.21 -5.59
N LYS A 229 14.78 -0.52 -6.72
CA LYS A 229 15.19 -1.92 -6.81
C LYS A 229 16.60 -2.14 -6.27
N TYR A 230 17.58 -1.45 -6.85
CA TYR A 230 18.98 -1.69 -6.51
C TYR A 230 19.33 -1.20 -5.11
N LEU A 231 18.82 -0.04 -4.70
CA LEU A 231 19.04 0.49 -3.35
C LEU A 231 18.43 -0.43 -2.28
N TYR A 232 17.25 -1.02 -2.55
CA TYR A 232 16.64 -1.97 -1.64
C TYR A 232 17.46 -3.27 -1.54
N LEU A 233 17.91 -3.83 -2.67
CA LEU A 233 18.71 -5.06 -2.68
C LEU A 233 20.07 -4.86 -1.99
N ASP A 234 20.75 -3.74 -2.25
CA ASP A 234 22.01 -3.39 -1.58
C ASP A 234 21.82 -3.30 -0.06
N ARG A 235 20.74 -2.64 0.39
CA ARG A 235 20.36 -2.61 1.81
C ARG A 235 20.12 -4.02 2.36
N TYR A 236 19.34 -4.84 1.67
CA TYR A 236 19.02 -6.20 2.11
C TYR A 236 20.31 -7.03 2.31
N TYR A 237 21.18 -7.08 1.31
CA TYR A 237 22.44 -7.83 1.39
C TYR A 237 23.37 -7.29 2.47
N PHE A 238 23.43 -5.97 2.67
CA PHE A 238 24.17 -5.38 3.77
C PHE A 238 23.66 -5.86 5.13
N LEU A 239 22.34 -5.79 5.37
CA LEU A 239 21.73 -6.12 6.65
C LEU A 239 21.89 -7.60 7.05
N ILE A 240 21.84 -8.52 6.08
CA ILE A 240 22.08 -9.95 6.31
C ILE A 240 23.57 -10.32 6.37
N GLY A 241 24.47 -9.37 6.14
CA GLY A 241 25.92 -9.59 6.17
C GLY A 241 26.52 -10.13 4.87
N ASP A 242 25.77 -10.18 3.77
CA ASP A 242 26.21 -10.68 2.47
C ASP A 242 26.87 -9.59 1.60
N LYS A 243 27.96 -9.01 2.12
CA LYS A 243 28.63 -7.83 1.52
C LYS A 243 29.09 -8.05 0.07
N LYS A 244 29.29 -9.29 -0.39
CA LYS A 244 29.70 -9.62 -1.78
C LYS A 244 28.62 -9.34 -2.83
N ASN A 245 27.35 -9.32 -2.43
CA ASN A 245 26.21 -9.11 -3.32
C ASN A 245 25.73 -7.64 -3.35
N VAL A 246 26.34 -6.78 -2.54
CA VAL A 246 26.11 -5.32 -2.60
C VAL A 246 26.78 -4.76 -3.85
N THR A 247 26.00 -4.16 -4.74
CA THR A 247 26.45 -3.72 -6.08
C THR A 247 26.62 -2.21 -6.20
N PHE A 248 25.89 -1.43 -5.40
CA PHE A 248 25.81 0.03 -5.51
C PHE A 248 25.32 0.54 -6.87
N LYS A 249 24.62 -0.28 -7.67
CA LYS A 249 24.06 0.16 -8.95
C LYS A 249 23.01 1.26 -8.78
N GLY A 250 22.29 1.25 -7.66
CA GLY A 250 21.24 2.22 -7.39
C GLY A 250 21.75 3.66 -7.24
N ILE A 251 23.00 3.84 -6.79
CA ILE A 251 23.58 5.18 -6.65
C ILE A 251 24.17 5.74 -7.95
N ASP A 252 24.37 4.91 -8.98
CA ASP A 252 24.78 5.36 -10.32
C ASP A 252 23.65 6.16 -11.02
N ILE A 253 22.42 5.99 -10.55
CA ILE A 253 21.27 6.80 -10.99
C ILE A 253 21.39 8.19 -10.36
N PRO A 254 21.41 9.27 -11.15
CA PRO A 254 21.58 10.61 -10.62
C PRO A 254 20.48 10.98 -9.63
N PHE A 255 20.86 11.50 -8.47
CA PHE A 255 19.91 11.93 -7.42
C PHE A 255 18.80 12.86 -7.96
N SER A 256 19.12 13.74 -8.93
CA SER A 256 18.18 14.66 -9.56
C SER A 256 17.11 13.99 -10.42
N GLN A 257 17.30 12.73 -10.82
CA GLN A 257 16.33 11.95 -11.58
C GLN A 257 15.38 11.15 -10.68
N ILE A 258 15.68 11.04 -9.39
CA ILE A 258 14.84 10.35 -8.41
C ILE A 258 13.74 11.33 -7.98
N THR A 259 12.48 10.93 -8.13
CA THR A 259 11.30 11.77 -7.90
C THR A 259 10.60 11.50 -6.57
N VAL A 260 10.91 10.38 -5.91
CA VAL A 260 10.29 9.97 -4.63
C VAL A 260 11.28 10.16 -3.48
N ASP A 261 10.86 10.90 -2.45
CA ASP A 261 11.72 11.27 -1.32
C ASP A 261 12.21 10.08 -0.50
N PHE A 262 11.37 9.05 -0.34
CA PHE A 262 11.78 7.81 0.31
C PHE A 262 12.97 7.15 -0.41
N VAL A 263 12.93 7.08 -1.75
CA VAL A 263 14.01 6.51 -2.57
C VAL A 263 15.27 7.38 -2.50
N ARG A 264 15.10 8.71 -2.44
CA ARG A 264 16.22 9.65 -2.21
C ARG A 264 16.90 9.39 -0.87
N GLY A 265 16.15 9.11 0.19
CA GLY A 265 16.73 8.75 1.49
C GLY A 265 17.58 7.49 1.43
N ARG A 266 17.09 6.45 0.75
CA ARG A 266 17.87 5.22 0.50
C ARG A 266 19.13 5.46 -0.32
N TRP A 267 19.05 6.37 -1.28
CA TRP A 267 20.20 6.76 -2.11
C TRP A 267 21.30 7.39 -1.24
N ILE A 268 20.92 8.27 -0.31
CA ILE A 268 21.84 8.89 0.67
C ILE A 268 22.43 7.82 1.58
N ALA A 269 21.60 6.93 2.13
CA ALA A 269 22.05 5.82 2.98
C ALA A 269 23.02 4.88 2.26
N SER A 270 22.76 4.57 0.99
CA SER A 270 23.65 3.75 0.17
C SER A 270 24.95 4.47 -0.19
N THR A 271 24.93 5.80 -0.31
CA THR A 271 26.14 6.63 -0.47
C THR A 271 27.00 6.58 0.78
N TYR A 272 26.38 6.72 1.97
CA TYR A 272 27.06 6.51 3.26
C TYR A 272 27.66 5.11 3.34
N MET A 273 26.85 4.08 3.04
CA MET A 273 27.28 2.68 3.11
C MET A 273 28.46 2.36 2.17
N LYS A 274 28.55 3.01 1.00
CA LYS A 274 29.64 2.79 0.04
C LYS A 274 30.97 3.35 0.51
N ASP A 275 30.96 4.56 1.06
CA ASP A 275 32.18 5.24 1.53
C ASP A 275 31.85 6.21 2.67
N PRO A 276 31.80 5.71 3.93
CA PRO A 276 31.50 6.53 5.09
C PRO A 276 32.47 7.70 5.25
N SER A 277 33.74 7.52 4.85
CA SER A 277 34.78 8.55 4.99
C SER A 277 34.58 9.78 4.09
N ARG A 278 33.83 9.60 2.99
CA ARG A 278 33.52 10.66 2.03
C ARG A 278 32.07 11.13 2.12
N PHE A 279 31.28 10.53 3.00
CA PHE A 279 29.90 10.92 3.21
C PHE A 279 29.82 12.29 3.89
N ASN A 280 29.01 13.18 3.32
CA ASN A 280 28.73 14.49 3.90
C ASN A 280 27.22 14.76 3.91
N PHE A 281 26.62 14.65 5.09
CA PHE A 281 25.19 14.88 5.28
C PHE A 281 24.77 16.33 4.98
N ASP A 282 25.64 17.30 5.25
CA ASP A 282 25.36 18.74 5.13
C ASP A 282 25.06 19.11 3.67
N THR A 283 25.77 18.46 2.74
CA THR A 283 25.57 18.65 1.29
C THR A 283 24.15 18.28 0.83
N PHE A 284 23.50 17.34 1.52
CA PHE A 284 22.11 16.95 1.24
C PHE A 284 21.13 17.90 1.93
N MET A 285 21.40 18.30 3.17
CA MET A 285 20.54 19.20 3.94
C MET A 285 20.49 20.62 3.37
N GLU A 286 21.63 21.18 2.93
CA GLU A 286 21.75 22.54 2.35
C GLU A 286 20.90 22.74 1.08
N LYS A 287 20.58 21.64 0.37
CA LYS A 287 19.75 21.66 -0.84
C LYS A 287 18.24 21.71 -0.57
N GLY A 288 17.83 22.03 0.65
CA GLY A 288 16.42 22.20 1.04
C GLY A 288 15.68 20.89 1.33
N MET A 289 16.41 19.79 1.53
CA MET A 289 15.84 18.47 1.77
C MET A 289 15.52 18.30 3.27
N LYS A 290 14.48 18.98 3.75
CA LYS A 290 14.21 19.18 5.19
C LYS A 290 13.64 17.97 5.95
N SER A 291 13.57 16.78 5.35
CA SER A 291 12.69 15.73 5.86
C SER A 291 13.43 14.57 6.54
N ILE A 292 12.71 13.99 7.49
CA ILE A 292 13.03 12.82 8.31
C ILE A 292 13.29 11.58 7.44
N LEU A 293 12.86 11.59 6.18
CA LEU A 293 13.01 10.50 5.21
C LEU A 293 14.45 10.26 4.76
N LEU A 294 15.34 11.26 4.88
CA LEU A 294 16.67 11.15 4.28
C LEU A 294 17.68 10.38 5.12
N ALA A 295 17.40 10.20 6.41
CA ALA A 295 18.43 9.82 7.36
C ALA A 295 18.09 8.59 8.19
N THR A 296 16.87 8.08 8.15
CA THR A 296 16.47 6.91 8.96
C THR A 296 17.30 5.68 8.64
N GLU A 297 17.61 5.44 7.37
CA GLU A 297 18.49 4.33 6.99
C GLU A 297 19.96 4.60 7.26
N VAL A 298 20.44 5.85 7.10
CA VAL A 298 21.80 6.25 7.49
C VAL A 298 22.04 5.94 8.97
N LEU A 299 21.08 6.29 9.83
CA LEU A 299 21.14 6.05 11.27
C LEU A 299 21.26 4.55 11.59
N VAL A 300 20.47 3.70 10.93
CA VAL A 300 20.54 2.25 11.15
C VAL A 300 21.87 1.66 10.66
N PHE A 301 22.38 2.09 9.50
CA PHE A 301 23.69 1.65 9.03
C PHE A 301 24.83 2.13 9.93
N ALA A 302 24.77 3.37 10.40
CA ALA A 302 25.72 3.93 11.34
C ALA A 302 25.68 3.19 12.69
N LEU A 303 24.50 2.81 13.17
CA LEU A 303 24.37 1.99 14.39
C LEU A 303 25.03 0.62 14.24
N ILE A 304 24.82 -0.05 13.10
CA ILE A 304 25.44 -1.36 12.81
C ILE A 304 26.97 -1.25 12.79
N GLU A 305 27.50 -0.20 12.16
CA GLU A 305 28.95 0.03 12.03
C GLU A 305 29.56 0.76 13.26
N ASN A 306 28.78 1.04 14.31
CA ASN A 306 29.17 1.83 15.50
C ASN A 306 29.68 3.25 15.21
N ASP A 307 29.21 3.88 14.14
CA ASP A 307 29.56 5.26 13.79
C ASP A 307 28.66 6.27 14.51
N PHE A 308 28.93 6.47 15.80
CA PHE A 308 28.20 7.45 16.62
C PHE A 308 28.44 8.90 16.21
N SER A 309 29.54 9.19 15.50
CA SER A 309 29.80 10.53 14.98
C SER A 309 28.78 10.88 13.88
N THR A 310 28.52 9.95 12.96
CA THR A 310 27.46 10.12 11.95
C THR A 310 26.09 10.19 12.59
N ILE A 311 25.78 9.35 13.59
CA ILE A 311 24.50 9.42 14.32
C ILE A 311 24.31 10.81 14.95
N GLU A 312 25.31 11.31 15.68
CA GLU A 312 25.24 12.63 16.30
C GLU A 312 25.03 13.73 15.25
N LYS A 313 25.79 13.66 14.15
CA LYS A 313 25.74 14.64 13.07
C LYS A 313 24.37 14.68 12.43
N VAL A 314 23.80 13.53 12.07
CA VAL A 314 22.44 13.42 11.53
C VAL A 314 21.42 13.96 12.52
N CYS A 315 21.46 13.50 13.78
CA CYS A 315 20.53 13.92 14.82
C CYS A 315 20.59 15.43 15.12
N SER A 316 21.71 16.11 14.84
CA SER A 316 21.83 17.56 15.03
C SER A 316 20.94 18.40 14.11
N TYR A 317 20.45 17.81 13.01
CA TYR A 317 19.53 18.47 12.06
C TYR A 317 18.06 18.34 12.43
N TYR A 318 17.73 17.60 13.49
CA TYR A 318 16.35 17.31 13.87
C TYR A 318 16.08 17.66 15.33
N ASP A 319 14.83 18.00 15.63
CA ASP A 319 14.33 18.17 16.99
C ASP A 319 12.98 17.44 17.17
N PHE A 320 12.61 17.18 18.42
CA PHE A 320 11.40 16.42 18.76
C PHE A 320 10.09 17.12 18.37
N GLU A 321 10.07 18.46 18.30
CA GLU A 321 8.84 19.22 17.99
C GLU A 321 8.53 19.18 16.49
N ASN A 322 9.55 19.27 15.64
CA ASN A 322 9.40 19.16 14.19
C ASN A 322 8.88 17.78 13.78
N ILE A 323 9.29 16.72 14.46
CA ILE A 323 8.88 15.33 14.17
C ILE A 323 7.39 15.10 14.43
N LYS A 324 6.79 15.74 15.44
CA LYS A 324 5.36 15.57 15.76
C LYS A 324 4.43 16.06 14.66
N SER A 325 4.89 17.02 13.85
CA SER A 325 4.12 17.65 12.77
C SER A 325 4.12 16.89 11.44
N LEU A 326 4.82 15.75 11.35
CA LEU A 326 4.86 14.96 10.13
C LEU A 326 3.51 14.34 9.76
N ALA A 327 3.31 14.17 8.45
CA ALA A 327 2.16 13.46 7.91
C ALA A 327 2.12 11.98 8.35
N TRP A 328 0.90 11.45 8.46
CA TRP A 328 0.60 10.08 8.93
C TRP A 328 1.34 8.97 8.17
N HIS A 329 1.67 9.18 6.90
CA HIS A 329 2.34 8.16 6.08
C HIS A 329 3.85 8.03 6.39
N ASN A 330 4.42 8.93 7.20
CA ASN A 330 5.83 8.89 7.63
C ASN A 330 5.99 8.35 9.07
N THR A 331 4.99 7.64 9.59
CA THR A 331 4.98 7.19 10.99
C THR A 331 6.16 6.25 11.30
N ASN A 332 6.56 5.39 10.34
CA ASN A 332 7.70 4.50 10.51
C ASN A 332 9.04 5.27 10.59
N GLU A 333 9.25 6.25 9.73
CA GLU A 333 10.47 7.04 9.72
C GLU A 333 10.55 7.94 10.96
N LYS A 334 9.39 8.44 11.40
CA LYS A 334 9.23 9.19 12.63
C LYS A 334 9.71 8.38 13.84
N ILE A 335 9.23 7.14 14.00
CA ILE A 335 9.61 6.33 15.16
C ILE A 335 11.10 6.00 15.17
N ILE A 336 11.68 5.66 14.02
CA ILE A 336 13.14 5.44 13.92
C ILE A 336 13.90 6.68 14.38
N LEU A 337 13.60 7.86 13.82
CA LEU A 337 14.31 9.07 14.20
C LEU A 337 14.13 9.42 15.68
N GLU A 338 12.93 9.25 16.24
CA GLU A 338 12.67 9.47 17.67
C GLU A 338 13.58 8.60 18.55
N LEU A 339 13.71 7.31 18.21
CA LEU A 339 14.61 6.40 18.92
C LEU A 339 16.08 6.84 18.85
N PHE A 340 16.52 7.31 17.69
CA PHE A 340 17.89 7.81 17.51
C PHE A 340 18.15 9.17 18.17
N LEU A 341 17.14 10.03 18.28
CA LEU A 341 17.23 11.26 19.08
C LEU A 341 17.35 10.94 20.57
N ILE A 342 16.58 9.95 21.05
CA ILE A 342 16.69 9.44 22.42
C ILE A 342 18.10 8.88 22.68
N LEU A 343 18.59 8.01 21.79
CA LEU A 343 19.95 7.47 21.88
C LEU A 343 21.00 8.58 21.90
N ASN A 344 20.96 9.50 20.93
CA ASN A 344 21.91 10.60 20.84
C ASN A 344 21.90 11.51 22.08
N ALA A 345 20.71 11.77 22.63
CA ALA A 345 20.60 12.58 23.83
C ALA A 345 21.12 11.82 25.07
N HIS A 346 20.97 10.48 25.14
CA HIS A 346 21.56 9.63 26.17
C HIS A 346 23.10 9.65 26.10
N LEU A 347 23.67 9.54 24.90
CA LEU A 347 25.11 9.66 24.66
C LEU A 347 25.69 11.03 25.11
N LYS A 348 24.85 12.06 25.19
CA LYS A 348 25.22 13.40 25.67
C LYS A 348 24.97 13.60 27.17
N ASN A 349 24.83 12.51 27.95
CA ASN A 349 24.61 12.51 29.40
C ASN A 349 23.39 13.31 29.87
N LYS A 350 22.31 13.32 29.07
CA LYS A 350 21.00 13.85 29.53
C LYS A 350 20.16 12.72 30.12
N THR A 351 19.46 12.99 31.22
CA THR A 351 18.52 12.04 31.84
C THR A 351 17.27 11.89 30.97
N ILE A 352 17.12 10.74 30.27
CA ILE A 352 16.07 10.53 29.24
C ILE A 352 15.26 9.23 29.45
N GLN A 353 15.52 8.47 30.53
CA GLN A 353 14.81 7.21 30.80
C GLN A 353 13.27 7.33 30.75
N SER A 354 12.70 8.47 31.14
CA SER A 354 11.26 8.72 31.07
C SER A 354 10.72 8.91 29.64
N THR A 355 11.56 9.32 28.68
CA THR A 355 11.15 9.55 27.28
C THR A 355 11.06 8.24 26.51
N LEU A 356 11.96 7.28 26.75
CA LEU A 356 11.94 5.97 26.10
C LEU A 356 10.71 5.14 26.51
N GLN A 357 10.31 5.20 27.79
CA GLN A 357 9.13 4.50 28.30
C GLN A 357 7.80 5.04 27.73
N GLY A 358 7.80 6.25 27.17
CA GLY A 358 6.62 6.85 26.52
C GLY A 358 6.47 6.49 25.05
N THR A 359 7.47 5.84 24.44
CA THR A 359 7.46 5.52 23.01
C THR A 359 6.63 4.27 22.73
N ASN A 360 5.43 4.45 22.18
CA ASN A 360 4.56 3.34 21.79
C ASN A 360 4.88 2.84 20.37
N ILE A 361 5.69 1.79 20.25
CA ILE A 361 6.10 1.22 18.95
C ILE A 361 4.92 0.61 18.20
N GLU A 362 3.97 -0.03 18.89
CA GLU A 362 2.82 -0.69 18.27
C GLU A 362 1.86 0.29 17.63
N GLU A 363 1.60 1.43 18.29
CA GLU A 363 0.74 2.49 17.74
C GLU A 363 1.44 3.29 16.64
N ASN A 364 2.77 3.43 16.71
CA ASN A 364 3.56 4.26 15.80
C ASN A 364 4.35 3.46 14.75
N SER A 365 3.96 2.21 14.48
CA SER A 365 4.53 1.42 13.38
C SER A 365 3.41 0.79 12.58
N ASN A 366 3.53 0.82 11.25
CA ASN A 366 2.67 0.00 10.42
C ASN A 366 3.15 -1.46 10.46
N PHE A 367 2.30 -2.41 10.05
CA PHE A 367 2.67 -3.83 10.10
C PHE A 367 3.82 -4.21 9.14
N GLN A 368 4.19 -3.34 8.20
CA GLN A 368 5.31 -3.58 7.28
C GLN A 368 6.65 -3.40 8.00
N CYS A 369 6.68 -2.56 9.04
CA CYS A 369 7.88 -2.16 9.76
C CYS A 369 7.82 -2.51 11.26
N LEU A 370 6.73 -3.03 11.79
CA LEU A 370 6.54 -3.24 13.23
C LEU A 370 7.69 -4.05 13.83
N GLU A 371 7.98 -5.24 13.33
CA GLU A 371 9.08 -6.05 13.84
C GLU A 371 10.44 -5.37 13.67
N TYR A 372 10.64 -4.62 12.58
CA TYR A 372 11.87 -3.88 12.32
C TYR A 372 12.09 -2.75 13.34
N ASN A 373 11.07 -1.94 13.59
CA ASN A 373 11.11 -0.85 14.55
C ASN A 373 11.24 -1.37 15.98
N THR A 374 10.53 -2.46 16.33
CA THR A 374 10.65 -3.11 17.64
C THR A 374 12.05 -3.66 17.87
N ALA A 375 12.70 -4.26 16.87
CA ALA A 375 14.08 -4.72 17.00
C ALA A 375 15.05 -3.57 17.30
N ILE A 376 14.90 -2.44 16.62
CA ILE A 376 15.74 -1.24 16.83
C ILE A 376 15.47 -0.64 18.21
N PHE A 377 14.20 -0.55 18.62
CA PHE A 377 13.82 -0.09 19.96
C PHE A 377 14.48 -0.94 21.06
N LEU A 378 14.36 -2.27 21.00
CA LEU A 378 14.93 -3.17 22.00
C LEU A 378 16.47 -3.10 22.03
N TYR A 379 17.10 -2.93 20.87
CA TYR A 379 18.54 -2.75 20.78
C TYR A 379 18.99 -1.44 21.47
N ILE A 380 18.32 -0.32 21.18
CA ILE A 380 18.60 0.98 21.79
C ILE A 380 18.29 0.95 23.30
N GLN A 381 17.19 0.31 23.69
CA GLN A 381 16.85 0.12 25.09
C GLN A 381 17.96 -0.64 25.83
N THR A 382 18.53 -1.68 25.22
CA THR A 382 19.67 -2.42 25.78
C THR A 382 20.92 -1.53 25.93
N ILE A 383 21.19 -0.62 24.99
CA ILE A 383 22.30 0.34 25.13
C ILE A 383 22.07 1.27 26.35
N ILE A 384 20.82 1.69 26.57
CA ILE A 384 20.48 2.65 27.63
C ILE A 384 20.40 1.99 29.01
N GLU A 385 19.75 0.83 29.10
CA GLU A 385 19.43 0.15 30.36
C GLU A 385 20.46 -0.91 30.77
N GLY A 386 21.24 -1.43 29.82
CA GLY A 386 22.25 -2.46 30.05
C GLY A 386 21.72 -3.88 29.89
N ASP A 387 22.44 -4.84 30.46
CA ASP A 387 22.14 -6.28 30.33
C ASP A 387 20.88 -6.67 31.11
N SER A 388 19.96 -7.35 30.43
CA SER A 388 18.71 -7.89 30.97
C SER A 388 18.35 -9.18 30.23
N PRO A 389 18.13 -10.29 30.96
CA PRO A 389 17.67 -11.54 30.37
C PRO A 389 16.37 -11.36 29.56
N GLU A 390 15.44 -10.56 30.06
CA GLU A 390 14.16 -10.27 29.42
C GLU A 390 14.34 -9.49 28.11
N LEU A 391 15.16 -8.43 28.11
CA LEU A 391 15.45 -7.65 26.89
C LEU A 391 16.15 -8.52 25.84
N LYS A 392 17.09 -9.37 26.26
CA LYS A 392 17.78 -10.30 25.37
C LYS A 392 16.82 -11.25 24.70
N GLU A 393 15.93 -11.88 25.48
CA GLU A 393 14.95 -12.82 24.94
C GLU A 393 14.02 -12.14 23.94
N GLN A 394 13.46 -10.97 24.29
CA GLN A 394 12.58 -10.22 23.40
C GLN A 394 13.28 -9.80 22.11
N PHE A 395 14.51 -9.28 22.22
CA PHE A 395 15.30 -8.85 21.07
C PHE A 395 15.57 -10.01 20.12
N GLU A 396 16.04 -11.16 20.63
CA GLU A 396 16.36 -12.32 19.80
C GLU A 396 15.12 -12.93 19.12
N ILE A 397 13.96 -12.90 19.77
CA ILE A 397 12.69 -13.36 19.16
C ILE A 397 12.28 -12.44 17.99
N ILE A 398 12.30 -11.12 18.21
CA ILE A 398 11.87 -10.16 17.19
C ILE A 398 12.88 -10.06 16.04
N LYS A 399 14.19 -10.06 16.34
CA LYS A 399 15.27 -10.00 15.35
C LYS A 399 15.14 -11.10 14.30
N ARG A 400 14.72 -12.32 14.67
CA ARG A 400 14.51 -13.45 13.73
C ARG A 400 13.45 -13.18 12.66
N LYS A 401 12.57 -12.19 12.87
CA LYS A 401 11.54 -11.77 11.92
C LYS A 401 11.96 -10.61 11.02
N THR A 402 13.18 -10.11 11.18
CA THR A 402 13.73 -8.97 10.41
C THR A 402 15.04 -9.37 9.72
N TYR A 403 15.55 -8.50 8.85
CA TYR A 403 16.87 -8.68 8.23
C TYR A 403 18.03 -8.10 9.06
N LEU A 404 17.81 -7.59 10.28
CA LEU A 404 18.81 -6.90 11.11
C LEU A 404 19.84 -7.87 11.74
N TYR A 405 20.43 -8.78 10.96
CA TYR A 405 21.28 -9.85 11.49
C TYR A 405 22.58 -9.33 12.11
N ASN A 406 23.10 -8.22 11.58
CA ASN A 406 24.31 -7.58 12.07
C ASN A 406 24.16 -6.84 13.42
N LEU A 407 22.94 -6.66 13.96
CA LEU A 407 22.78 -6.11 15.30
C LEU A 407 22.95 -7.21 16.36
N ASP A 408 24.01 -7.15 17.16
CA ASP A 408 24.32 -8.15 18.19
C ASP A 408 23.96 -7.67 19.60
N TYR A 409 23.18 -8.44 20.36
CA TYR A 409 22.80 -8.07 21.73
C TYR A 409 24.02 -7.81 22.62
N GLN A 410 25.07 -8.63 22.49
CA GLN A 410 26.28 -8.47 23.30
C GLN A 410 27.05 -7.19 22.93
N GLN A 411 26.95 -6.73 21.69
CA GLN A 411 27.47 -5.43 21.26
C GLN A 411 26.72 -4.29 21.95
N ALA A 412 25.39 -4.32 22.04
CA ALA A 412 24.62 -3.32 22.77
C ALA A 412 25.02 -3.23 24.26
N VAL A 413 25.20 -4.37 24.92
CA VAL A 413 25.66 -4.43 26.32
C VAL A 413 27.08 -3.87 26.49
N ARG A 414 27.99 -4.15 25.54
CA ARG A 414 29.34 -3.55 25.55
C ARG A 414 29.29 -2.03 25.39
N LEU A 415 28.41 -1.53 24.52
CA LEU A 415 28.20 -0.11 24.32
C LEU A 415 27.71 0.57 25.60
N HIS A 416 26.69 -0.01 26.27
CA HIS A 416 26.24 0.46 27.58
C HIS A 416 27.41 0.59 28.58
N SER A 417 28.19 -0.49 28.71
CA SER A 417 29.33 -0.53 29.64
C SER A 417 30.37 0.55 29.33
N SER A 418 30.64 0.82 28.06
CA SER A 418 31.57 1.87 27.64
C SER A 418 31.09 3.28 27.97
N LEU A 419 29.76 3.48 28.00
CA LEU A 419 29.14 4.77 28.31
C LEU A 419 29.05 5.02 29.81
N CYS A 420 28.91 3.99 30.65
CA CYS A 420 28.93 4.13 32.10
C CYS A 420 30.34 4.34 32.70
N LEU A 421 31.40 4.14 31.91
CA LEU A 421 32.80 4.34 32.32
C LEU A 421 33.35 5.73 31.97
N LEU A 422 32.58 6.55 31.24
CA LEU A 422 32.85 7.95 30.91
C LEU A 422 32.06 8.87 31.85
#